data_AF-A0A7V9L6X1-F1
#
_entry.id   AF-A0A7V9L6X1-F1
#
_cell.length_a   1.000
_cell.length_b   1.000
_cell.length_c   1.000
_cell.angle_alpha   90.00
_cell.angle_beta   90.00
_cell.angle_gamma   90.00
#
_symmetry.space_group_name_H-M   'P 1'
#
loop_
_entity.id
_entity.type
_entity.pdbx_description
1 polymer ?
#
loop_
_entity_poly.entity_id
_entity_poly.type
_entity_poly.pdbx_seq_one_letter_code
_entity_poly.pdbx_strand_id
1 'polypeptide(L)'
;MSIRWLLGMFVVVPSVSFADARSDVANELGNFAPRLKPGEALPASVVAEPRYAFTNCTKAIAAAKKAGVKPTDKLVGSFEYHPKATKSGDRYEITFGDADWICAEYTARLKLEQSAGAIREGVEAGSKEKAPPTAESAKGYNTGAGKATADRGTACLKAIDKLVKEGVPATTKLPTTAGETTLEDAKKPCQALIEYGTKFEEFVAIEQKAKQAERAKKYEAAGIKGAKLALMVEYDNVYWRGTGCEKIDDVAVLARASVLFQWLENANGTHTIRKYVFAGNAVKGKSDRTFKTEAAAYAGCR
;
A
#
# COMPACT_ATOMS: atom_id res chain seq x y z
N MET A 1 9.73 28.38 9.69
CA MET A 1 8.91 27.18 9.95
C MET A 1 9.52 26.03 9.16
N SER A 2 10.30 25.17 9.81
CA SER A 2 11.02 24.08 9.14
C SER A 2 10.11 22.87 8.99
N ILE A 3 9.78 22.53 7.74
CA ILE A 3 9.02 21.34 7.37
C ILE A 3 9.99 20.15 7.43
N ARG A 4 9.93 19.40 8.53
CA ARG A 4 10.60 18.09 8.66
C ARG A 4 9.79 17.07 7.86
N TRP A 5 10.31 16.70 6.69
CA TRP A 5 9.90 15.49 5.98
C TRP A 5 10.22 14.27 6.86
N LEU A 6 9.18 13.59 7.36
CA LEU A 6 9.30 12.25 7.92
C LEU A 6 9.54 11.28 6.76
N LEU A 7 10.82 11.13 6.39
CA LEU A 7 11.29 9.98 5.64
C LEU A 7 10.95 8.72 6.44
N GLY A 8 10.04 7.92 5.90
CA GLY A 8 9.65 6.63 6.45
C GLY A 8 10.88 5.74 6.59
N MET A 9 11.32 5.56 7.82
CA MET A 9 12.31 4.55 8.19
C MET A 9 11.67 3.19 7.92
N PHE A 10 12.02 2.55 6.80
CA PHE A 10 11.72 1.14 6.59
C PHE A 10 12.48 0.36 7.66
N VAL A 11 11.76 -0.06 8.70
CA VAL A 11 12.27 -1.03 9.65
C VAL A 11 12.43 -2.34 8.89
N VAL A 12 13.66 -2.65 8.49
CA VAL A 12 14.04 -3.99 8.03
C VAL A 12 13.96 -4.88 9.26
N VAL A 13 12.81 -5.54 9.45
CA VAL A 13 12.66 -6.53 10.50
C VAL A 13 13.45 -7.76 10.07
N PRO A 14 14.35 -8.31 10.92
CA PRO A 14 15.02 -9.55 10.62
C PRO A 14 13.96 -10.63 10.39
N SER A 15 13.99 -11.25 9.21
CA SER A 15 13.24 -12.47 8.93
C SER A 15 13.69 -13.51 9.95
N VAL A 16 12.88 -13.74 10.98
CA VAL A 16 13.10 -14.83 11.94
C VAL A 16 12.97 -16.11 11.12
N SER A 17 14.09 -16.79 10.88
CA SER A 17 14.11 -18.10 10.25
C SER A 17 13.49 -19.09 11.23
N PHE A 18 12.17 -19.23 11.20
CA PHE A 18 11.50 -20.31 11.91
C PHE A 18 12.01 -21.63 11.32
N ALA A 19 12.48 -22.54 12.17
CA ALA A 19 12.59 -23.94 11.79
C ALA A 19 11.21 -24.36 11.25
N ASP A 20 11.16 -24.80 10.00
CA ASP A 20 9.90 -25.06 9.31
C ASP A 20 9.33 -26.37 9.84
N ALA A 21 8.43 -26.27 10.81
CA ALA A 21 7.77 -27.42 11.38
C ALA A 21 6.94 -28.23 10.36
N ARG A 22 6.67 -27.71 9.14
CA ARG A 22 6.17 -28.56 8.03
C ARG A 22 7.26 -29.42 7.45
N SER A 23 8.46 -28.87 7.29
CA SER A 23 9.64 -29.64 6.92
C SER A 23 9.91 -30.70 8.00
N ASP A 24 9.68 -30.40 9.28
CA ASP A 24 9.77 -31.42 10.34
C ASP A 24 8.64 -32.46 10.26
N VAL A 25 7.38 -32.09 10.05
CA VAL A 25 6.31 -33.08 9.81
C VAL A 25 6.64 -33.92 8.58
N ALA A 26 7.03 -33.32 7.46
CA ALA A 26 7.35 -34.04 6.23
C ALA A 26 8.59 -34.96 6.40
N ASN A 27 9.62 -34.50 7.10
CA ASN A 27 10.83 -35.27 7.41
C ASN A 27 10.53 -36.42 8.36
N GLU A 28 9.77 -36.17 9.43
CA GLU A 28 9.36 -37.22 10.38
C GLU A 28 8.44 -38.24 9.70
N LEU A 29 7.51 -37.80 8.84
CA LEU A 29 6.70 -38.71 8.03
C LEU A 29 7.55 -39.51 7.03
N GLY A 30 8.64 -38.94 6.53
CA GLY A 30 9.69 -39.66 5.80
C GLY A 30 10.37 -40.75 6.64
N ASN A 31 10.57 -40.53 7.94
CA ASN A 31 11.12 -41.53 8.86
C ASN A 31 10.15 -42.69 9.15
N PHE A 32 8.85 -42.53 8.89
CA PHE A 32 7.87 -43.62 8.90
C PHE A 32 7.84 -44.44 7.60
N ALA A 33 8.59 -44.04 6.56
CA ALA A 33 8.67 -44.78 5.30
C ALA A 33 9.08 -46.26 5.41
N PRO A 34 9.90 -46.71 6.38
CA PRO A 34 10.18 -48.14 6.57
C PRO A 34 8.96 -48.98 6.98
N ARG A 35 7.85 -48.36 7.40
CA ARG A 35 6.58 -49.04 7.71
C ARG A 35 5.68 -49.18 6.48
N LEU A 36 6.02 -48.55 5.36
CA LEU A 36 5.33 -48.73 4.08
C LEU A 36 5.66 -50.12 3.53
N LYS A 37 4.69 -50.78 2.91
CA LYS A 37 4.95 -52.06 2.25
C LYS A 37 5.98 -51.86 1.13
N PRO A 38 6.86 -52.85 0.85
CA PRO A 38 7.77 -52.77 -0.27
C PRO A 38 7.00 -52.44 -1.57
N GLY A 39 7.28 -51.28 -2.17
CA GLY A 39 6.59 -50.77 -3.36
C GLY A 39 5.70 -49.53 -3.14
N GLU A 40 5.41 -49.15 -1.89
CA GLU A 40 4.70 -47.91 -1.55
C GLU A 40 5.70 -46.84 -1.08
N ALA A 41 6.57 -46.35 -1.97
CA ALA A 41 7.40 -45.19 -1.62
C ALA A 41 6.52 -43.93 -1.46
N LEU A 42 6.78 -43.11 -0.44
CA LEU A 42 6.26 -41.74 -0.44
C LEU A 42 6.76 -41.05 -1.72
N PRO A 43 5.90 -40.36 -2.48
CA PRO A 43 6.29 -39.78 -3.75
C PRO A 43 7.46 -38.81 -3.54
N ALA A 44 8.54 -38.94 -4.33
CA ALA A 44 9.76 -38.15 -4.22
C ALA A 44 9.51 -36.61 -4.20
N SER A 45 8.38 -36.18 -4.75
CA SER A 45 7.90 -34.79 -4.69
C SER A 45 7.58 -34.27 -3.28
N VAL A 46 7.47 -35.14 -2.28
CA VAL A 46 7.23 -34.77 -0.87
C VAL A 46 8.54 -34.35 -0.18
N VAL A 47 9.69 -34.83 -0.66
CA VAL A 47 10.99 -34.70 0.02
C VAL A 47 11.87 -33.59 -0.60
N ALA A 48 11.60 -33.15 -1.84
CA ALA A 48 12.59 -32.41 -2.62
C ALA A 48 12.56 -30.87 -2.55
N GLU A 49 11.47 -30.20 -2.14
CA GLU A 49 11.44 -28.71 -2.17
C GLU A 49 10.69 -28.04 -1.00
N PRO A 50 11.37 -27.29 -0.11
CA PRO A 50 10.75 -26.61 1.04
C PRO A 50 9.78 -25.49 0.65
N ARG A 51 9.84 -24.98 -0.59
CA ARG A 51 8.96 -23.88 -1.04
C ARG A 51 7.57 -24.34 -1.54
N TYR A 52 7.33 -25.63 -1.70
CA TYR A 52 6.03 -26.20 -2.14
C TYR A 52 5.30 -27.00 -1.05
N ALA A 53 5.69 -26.83 0.21
CA ALA A 53 5.28 -27.67 1.34
C ALA A 53 3.76 -27.68 1.67
N PHE A 54 2.95 -26.75 1.16
CA PHE A 54 1.52 -26.68 1.53
C PHE A 54 0.71 -27.89 1.03
N THR A 55 0.66 -28.09 -0.29
CA THR A 55 -0.02 -29.24 -0.89
C THR A 55 0.63 -30.56 -0.47
N ASN A 56 1.88 -30.51 -0.01
CA ASN A 56 2.62 -31.69 0.40
C ASN A 56 2.30 -32.09 1.85
N CYS A 57 2.00 -31.16 2.77
CA CYS A 57 1.70 -31.48 4.18
C CYS A 57 0.43 -32.34 4.32
N THR A 58 -0.71 -31.88 3.79
CA THR A 58 -1.97 -32.64 3.86
C THR A 58 -1.90 -33.94 3.06
N LYS A 59 -1.20 -33.95 1.90
CA LYS A 59 -0.97 -35.18 1.12
C LYS A 59 -0.07 -36.17 1.85
N ALA A 60 0.97 -35.70 2.55
CA ALA A 60 1.86 -36.54 3.34
C ALA A 60 1.11 -37.15 4.52
N ILE A 61 0.27 -36.39 5.23
CA ILE A 61 -0.60 -36.93 6.27
C ILE A 61 -1.55 -37.99 5.70
N ALA A 62 -2.20 -37.71 4.56
CA ALA A 62 -3.08 -38.67 3.91
C ALA A 62 -2.35 -39.95 3.48
N ALA A 63 -1.12 -39.83 2.97
CA ALA A 63 -0.28 -40.98 2.62
C ALA A 63 0.13 -41.78 3.87
N ALA A 64 0.55 -41.11 4.95
CA ALA A 64 0.89 -41.75 6.21
C ALA A 64 -0.32 -42.46 6.86
N LYS A 65 -1.52 -41.87 6.78
CA LYS A 65 -2.78 -42.54 7.18
C LYS A 65 -2.99 -43.83 6.39
N LYS A 66 -2.80 -43.79 5.06
CA LYS A 66 -2.89 -44.98 4.19
C LYS A 66 -1.81 -46.03 4.52
N ALA A 67 -0.64 -45.60 4.95
CA ALA A 67 0.46 -46.44 5.39
C ALA A 67 0.23 -47.12 6.76
N GLY A 68 -0.86 -46.78 7.46
CA GLY A 68 -1.18 -47.35 8.76
C GLY A 68 -0.57 -46.61 9.97
N VAL A 69 -0.08 -45.38 9.78
CA VAL A 69 0.31 -44.52 10.91
C VAL A 69 -0.93 -44.20 11.75
N LYS A 70 -0.85 -44.52 13.04
CA LYS A 70 -1.97 -44.37 13.98
C LYS A 70 -2.01 -42.94 14.51
N PRO A 71 -3.19 -42.39 14.84
CA PRO A 71 -3.30 -41.07 15.46
C PRO A 71 -2.47 -40.91 16.75
N THR A 72 -2.18 -42.01 17.45
CA THR A 72 -1.38 -42.03 18.69
C THR A 72 0.13 -42.09 18.46
N ASP A 73 0.59 -42.35 17.24
CA ASP A 73 2.02 -42.37 16.92
C ASP A 73 2.62 -40.99 17.17
N LYS A 74 3.86 -40.94 17.66
CA LYS A 74 4.54 -39.69 18.03
C LYS A 74 5.29 -39.11 16.84
N LEU A 75 5.24 -37.79 16.70
CA LEU A 75 6.08 -37.01 15.78
C LEU A 75 7.02 -36.15 16.61
N VAL A 76 8.30 -36.09 16.27
CA VAL A 76 9.31 -35.31 17.03
C VAL A 76 9.90 -34.19 16.14
N GLY A 77 9.78 -32.93 16.55
CA GLY A 77 10.25 -31.80 15.75
C GLY A 77 10.18 -30.46 16.48
N SER A 78 10.22 -29.36 15.74
CA SER A 78 10.01 -28.01 16.26
C SER A 78 8.52 -27.69 16.45
N PHE A 79 7.83 -28.48 17.29
CA PHE A 79 6.40 -28.33 17.59
C PHE A 79 6.10 -27.47 18.81
N GLU A 80 7.04 -26.62 19.26
CA GLU A 80 6.93 -25.77 20.45
C GLU A 80 5.66 -24.90 20.51
N TYR A 81 5.09 -24.58 19.36
CA TYR A 81 3.89 -23.77 19.24
C TYR A 81 2.57 -24.57 19.26
N HIS A 82 2.63 -25.91 19.24
CA HIS A 82 1.44 -26.74 19.32
C HIS A 82 0.94 -26.84 20.77
N PRO A 83 -0.36 -26.61 21.07
CA PRO A 83 -0.87 -26.56 22.44
C PRO A 83 -0.76 -27.88 23.21
N LYS A 84 -0.64 -29.01 22.50
CA LYS A 84 -0.42 -30.33 23.09
C LYS A 84 1.02 -30.84 22.96
N ALA A 85 1.95 -30.00 22.49
CA ALA A 85 3.33 -30.43 22.38
C ALA A 85 3.96 -30.68 23.76
N THR A 86 4.67 -31.78 23.88
CA THR A 86 5.43 -32.13 25.09
C THR A 86 6.92 -32.11 24.77
N LYS A 87 7.73 -31.49 25.63
CA LYS A 87 9.19 -31.45 25.43
C LYS A 87 9.79 -32.86 25.55
N SER A 88 10.65 -33.25 24.62
CA SER A 88 11.37 -34.52 24.57
C SER A 88 12.83 -34.25 24.20
N GLY A 89 13.71 -34.26 25.20
CA GLY A 89 15.09 -33.78 25.06
C GLY A 89 15.13 -32.31 24.60
N ASP A 90 15.82 -32.07 23.50
CA ASP A 90 15.96 -30.74 22.88
C ASP A 90 14.87 -30.43 21.85
N ARG A 91 13.89 -31.32 21.68
CA ARG A 91 12.80 -31.20 20.70
C ARG A 91 11.43 -31.27 21.37
N TYR A 92 10.38 -31.11 20.58
CA TYR A 92 8.99 -31.21 21.01
C TYR A 92 8.30 -32.36 20.29
N GLU A 93 7.38 -33.03 20.98
CA GLU A 93 6.60 -34.13 20.44
C GLU A 93 5.12 -33.80 20.39
N ILE A 94 4.44 -34.23 19.34
CA ILE A 94 2.98 -34.26 19.23
C ILE A 94 2.50 -35.65 18.84
N THR A 95 1.20 -35.89 18.88
CA THR A 95 0.63 -37.09 18.27
C THR A 95 0.35 -36.87 16.79
N PHE A 96 0.39 -37.92 15.98
CA PHE A 96 0.06 -37.84 14.56
C PHE A 96 -1.38 -37.37 14.33
N GLY A 97 -2.30 -37.63 15.27
CA GLY A 97 -3.66 -37.09 15.26
C GLY A 97 -3.72 -35.55 15.29
N ASP A 98 -2.66 -34.90 15.76
CA ASP A 98 -2.52 -33.44 15.78
C ASP A 98 -1.83 -32.88 14.51
N ALA A 99 -1.36 -33.73 13.60
CA ALA A 99 -0.63 -33.29 12.40
C ALA A 99 -1.48 -32.42 11.45
N ASP A 100 -2.79 -32.71 11.35
CA ASP A 100 -3.72 -31.91 10.54
C ASP A 100 -3.81 -30.47 11.06
N TRP A 101 -3.76 -30.28 12.39
CA TRP A 101 -3.74 -28.96 13.01
C TRP A 101 -2.46 -28.20 12.63
N ILE A 102 -1.29 -28.86 12.65
CA ILE A 102 -0.01 -28.26 12.26
C ILE A 102 -0.07 -27.74 10.82
N CYS A 103 -0.58 -28.53 9.88
CA CYS A 103 -0.70 -28.10 8.50
C CYS A 103 -1.66 -26.91 8.37
N ALA A 104 -2.79 -26.91 9.09
CA ALA A 104 -3.77 -25.82 9.05
C ALA A 104 -3.21 -24.53 9.64
N GLU A 105 -2.62 -24.59 10.84
CA GLU A 105 -2.09 -23.43 11.57
C GLU A 105 -0.96 -22.75 10.80
N TYR A 106 -0.01 -23.51 10.28
CA TYR A 106 1.08 -22.94 9.50
C TYR A 106 0.56 -22.29 8.21
N THR A 107 -0.45 -22.90 7.57
CA THR A 107 -1.07 -22.31 6.38
C THR A 107 -1.73 -20.98 6.68
N ALA A 108 -2.46 -20.91 7.79
CA ALA A 108 -3.01 -19.66 8.27
C ALA A 108 -1.90 -18.63 8.50
N ARG A 109 -0.78 -19.03 9.10
CA ARG A 109 0.37 -18.15 9.37
C ARG A 109 1.07 -17.64 8.10
N LEU A 110 1.29 -18.46 7.07
CA LEU A 110 1.85 -17.99 5.80
C LEU A 110 0.92 -16.99 5.09
N LYS A 111 -0.38 -17.28 5.06
CA LYS A 111 -1.38 -16.36 4.50
C LYS A 111 -1.39 -15.04 5.27
N LEU A 112 -1.31 -15.13 6.60
CA LEU A 112 -1.19 -14.00 7.50
C LEU A 112 0.05 -13.18 7.16
N GLU A 113 1.23 -13.77 7.03
CA GLU A 113 2.48 -13.07 6.68
C GLU A 113 2.39 -12.32 5.35
N GLN A 114 1.78 -12.92 4.33
CA GLN A 114 1.56 -12.25 3.03
C GLN A 114 0.62 -11.04 3.13
N SER A 115 -0.26 -11.02 4.13
CA SER A 115 -1.28 -9.98 4.33
C SER A 115 -0.93 -9.03 5.49
N ALA A 116 0.08 -9.38 6.30
CA ALA A 116 0.38 -8.74 7.57
C ALA A 116 0.83 -7.29 7.42
N GLY A 117 1.50 -6.93 6.32
CA GLY A 117 1.92 -5.56 6.05
C GLY A 117 0.74 -4.60 6.01
N ALA A 118 -0.24 -4.86 5.14
CA ALA A 118 -1.43 -4.01 5.00
C ALA A 118 -2.27 -3.97 6.28
N ILE A 119 -2.42 -5.11 6.96
CA ILE A 119 -3.20 -5.18 8.21
C ILE A 119 -2.51 -4.38 9.31
N ARG A 120 -1.20 -4.58 9.52
CA ARG A 120 -0.44 -3.87 10.55
C ARG A 120 -0.42 -2.36 10.29
N GLU A 121 -0.11 -1.94 9.07
CA GLU A 121 -0.11 -0.52 8.70
C GLU A 121 -1.49 0.13 8.92
N GLY A 122 -2.57 -0.54 8.52
CA GLY A 122 -3.93 -0.04 8.71
C GLY A 122 -4.35 0.03 10.18
N VAL A 123 -4.08 -1.02 10.96
CA VAL A 123 -4.41 -1.07 12.40
C VAL A 123 -3.65 0.01 13.16
N GLU A 124 -2.36 0.17 12.90
CA GLU A 124 -1.52 1.14 13.60
C GLU A 124 -1.87 2.58 13.25
N ALA A 125 -2.14 2.86 11.98
CA ALA A 125 -2.61 4.18 11.56
C ALA A 125 -3.99 4.48 12.17
N GLY A 126 -4.94 3.55 12.04
CA GLY A 126 -6.30 3.71 12.57
C GLY A 126 -6.34 3.88 14.09
N SER A 127 -5.43 3.22 14.81
CA SER A 127 -5.34 3.31 16.27
C SER A 127 -4.74 4.63 16.77
N LYS A 128 -4.02 5.37 15.91
CA LYS A 128 -3.49 6.72 16.21
C LYS A 128 -4.54 7.80 16.01
N GLU A 129 -5.50 7.59 15.11
CA GLU A 129 -6.59 8.54 14.82
C GLU A 129 -7.70 8.48 15.87
N LYS A 130 -7.39 8.92 17.10
CA LYS A 130 -8.34 8.93 18.22
C LYS A 130 -9.38 10.04 18.12
N ALA A 131 -9.08 11.11 17.39
CA ALA A 131 -9.95 12.26 17.21
C ALA A 131 -10.35 12.38 15.73
N PRO A 132 -11.59 12.79 15.43
CA PRO A 132 -11.98 13.07 14.07
C PRO A 132 -11.10 14.18 13.48
N PRO A 133 -10.83 14.16 12.16
CA PRO A 133 -10.06 15.22 11.53
C PRO A 133 -10.80 16.55 11.69
N THR A 134 -10.03 17.63 11.70
CA THR A 134 -10.54 19.01 11.74
C THR A 134 -10.11 19.79 10.51
N ALA A 135 -10.82 20.88 10.21
CA ALA A 135 -10.39 21.80 9.15
C ALA A 135 -8.97 22.35 9.38
N GLU A 136 -8.56 22.53 10.65
CA GLU A 136 -7.20 22.96 10.98
C GLU A 136 -6.17 21.90 10.62
N SER A 137 -6.45 20.63 10.93
CA SER A 137 -5.54 19.52 10.61
C SER A 137 -5.35 19.30 9.11
N ALA A 138 -6.32 19.72 8.29
CA ALA A 138 -6.24 19.63 6.84
C ALA A 138 -5.34 20.72 6.22
N LYS A 139 -4.98 21.76 6.99
CA LYS A 139 -4.24 22.90 6.45
C LYS A 139 -2.89 22.49 5.87
N GLY A 140 -2.67 22.91 4.62
CA GLY A 140 -1.40 22.70 3.91
C GLY A 140 -1.29 21.34 3.23
N TYR A 141 -2.31 20.48 3.31
CA TYR A 141 -2.36 19.25 2.55
C TYR A 141 -2.91 19.46 1.15
N ASN A 142 -2.44 18.63 0.21
CA ASN A 142 -2.93 18.61 -1.17
C ASN A 142 -4.10 17.62 -1.31
N THR A 143 -4.93 17.83 -2.33
CA THR A 143 -5.99 16.90 -2.73
C THR A 143 -5.45 15.48 -2.86
N GLY A 144 -6.20 14.50 -2.36
CA GLY A 144 -5.84 13.09 -2.35
C GLY A 144 -5.14 12.62 -1.06
N ALA A 145 -4.76 13.52 -0.15
CA ALA A 145 -4.16 13.12 1.13
C ALA A 145 -5.12 12.29 1.99
N GLY A 146 -6.39 12.69 2.09
CA GLY A 146 -7.41 11.95 2.81
C GLY A 146 -7.78 10.66 2.09
N LYS A 147 -7.83 10.69 0.76
CA LYS A 147 -8.01 9.49 -0.06
C LYS A 147 -6.91 8.45 0.18
N ALA A 148 -5.64 8.85 0.23
CA ALA A 148 -4.53 7.92 0.50
C ALA A 148 -4.67 7.25 1.88
N THR A 149 -5.15 7.99 2.88
CA THR A 149 -5.47 7.45 4.21
C THR A 149 -6.62 6.44 4.15
N ALA A 150 -7.71 6.77 3.45
CA ALA A 150 -8.85 5.87 3.28
C ALA A 150 -8.49 4.59 2.49
N ASP A 151 -7.63 4.71 1.48
CA ASP A 151 -7.15 3.58 0.69
C ASP A 151 -6.33 2.59 1.54
N ARG A 152 -5.55 3.08 2.52
CA ARG A 152 -4.85 2.20 3.49
C ARG A 152 -5.83 1.43 4.37
N GLY A 153 -6.86 2.10 4.90
CA GLY A 153 -7.91 1.42 5.68
C GLY A 153 -8.65 0.36 4.85
N THR A 154 -8.94 0.67 3.59
CA THR A 154 -9.56 -0.26 2.64
C THR A 154 -8.66 -1.46 2.33
N ALA A 155 -7.36 -1.23 2.12
CA ALA A 155 -6.40 -2.30 1.90
C ALA A 155 -6.28 -3.22 3.12
N CYS A 156 -6.32 -2.67 4.34
CA CYS A 156 -6.36 -3.45 5.57
C CYS A 156 -7.62 -4.33 5.63
N LEU A 157 -8.82 -3.77 5.47
CA LEU A 157 -10.07 -4.55 5.53
C LEU A 157 -10.08 -5.66 4.46
N LYS A 158 -9.67 -5.34 3.24
CA LYS A 158 -9.57 -6.32 2.14
C LYS A 158 -8.60 -7.45 2.47
N ALA A 159 -7.49 -7.15 3.16
CA ALA A 159 -6.54 -8.16 3.61
C ALA A 159 -7.14 -9.06 4.70
N ILE A 160 -7.86 -8.50 5.67
CA ILE A 160 -8.59 -9.27 6.70
C ILE A 160 -9.64 -10.17 6.05
N ASP A 161 -10.48 -9.62 5.18
CA ASP A 161 -11.55 -10.37 4.50
C ASP A 161 -11.00 -11.52 3.64
N LYS A 162 -9.86 -11.29 2.98
CA LYS A 162 -9.16 -12.33 2.24
C LYS A 162 -8.75 -13.49 3.17
N LEU A 163 -8.16 -13.20 4.32
CA LEU A 163 -7.74 -14.24 5.28
C LEU A 163 -8.93 -15.03 5.82
N VAL A 164 -10.01 -14.36 6.19
CA VAL A 164 -11.24 -15.00 6.67
C VAL A 164 -11.82 -15.92 5.58
N LYS A 165 -11.91 -15.44 4.33
CA LYS A 165 -12.36 -16.24 3.19
C LYS A 165 -11.46 -17.45 2.91
N GLU A 166 -10.16 -17.31 3.20
CA GLU A 166 -9.17 -18.38 3.08
C GLU A 166 -9.15 -19.34 4.27
N GLY A 167 -10.08 -19.21 5.21
CA GLY A 167 -10.28 -20.11 6.35
C GLY A 167 -9.42 -19.79 7.56
N VAL A 168 -8.76 -18.63 7.61
CA VAL A 168 -8.03 -18.20 8.81
C VAL A 168 -9.04 -17.79 9.89
N PRO A 169 -8.96 -18.34 11.12
CA PRO A 169 -9.88 -18.00 12.19
C PRO A 169 -9.85 -16.50 12.51
N ALA A 170 -11.01 -15.89 12.73
CA ALA A 170 -11.10 -14.48 13.10
C ALA A 170 -10.43 -14.16 14.45
N THR A 171 -10.24 -15.17 15.30
CA THR A 171 -9.52 -15.12 16.58
C THR A 171 -8.01 -15.20 16.45
N THR A 172 -7.46 -15.42 15.24
CA THR A 172 -6.01 -15.44 15.01
C THR A 172 -5.41 -14.10 15.42
N LYS A 173 -4.37 -14.17 16.26
CA LYS A 173 -3.68 -13.01 16.81
C LYS A 173 -2.67 -12.43 15.82
N LEU A 174 -2.59 -11.12 15.82
CA LEU A 174 -1.71 -10.29 15.02
C LEU A 174 -0.83 -9.43 15.94
N PRO A 175 0.50 -9.51 15.80
CA PRO A 175 1.39 -8.58 16.50
C PRO A 175 1.35 -7.20 15.84
N THR A 176 1.10 -6.19 16.65
CA THR A 176 1.12 -4.76 16.30
C THR A 176 2.08 -4.02 17.24
N THR A 177 2.47 -2.79 16.90
CA THR A 177 3.25 -1.94 17.82
C THR A 177 2.54 -1.62 19.14
N ALA A 178 1.21 -1.76 19.20
CA ALA A 178 0.41 -1.54 20.41
C ALA A 178 0.13 -2.82 21.22
N GLY A 179 0.66 -3.97 20.80
CA GLY A 179 0.39 -5.29 21.39
C GLY A 179 -0.25 -6.27 20.40
N GLU A 180 -0.92 -7.29 20.91
CA GLU A 180 -1.64 -8.25 20.09
C GLU A 180 -3.10 -7.81 19.85
N THR A 181 -3.60 -8.00 18.63
CA THR A 181 -5.02 -7.83 18.29
C THR A 181 -5.52 -9.06 17.53
N THR A 182 -6.82 -9.34 17.52
CA THR A 182 -7.37 -10.41 16.67
C THR A 182 -7.68 -9.88 15.27
N LEU A 183 -7.82 -10.78 14.28
CA LEU A 183 -8.28 -10.39 12.94
C LEU A 183 -9.65 -9.69 12.98
N GLU A 184 -10.54 -10.12 13.87
CA GLU A 184 -11.84 -9.47 14.06
C GLU A 184 -11.70 -8.06 14.64
N ASP A 185 -10.93 -7.92 15.73
CA ASP A 185 -10.72 -6.63 16.39
C ASP A 185 -9.98 -5.63 15.49
N ALA A 186 -9.11 -6.12 14.60
CA ALA A 186 -8.38 -5.32 13.62
C ALA A 186 -9.28 -4.61 12.60
N LYS A 187 -10.52 -5.09 12.37
CA LYS A 187 -11.46 -4.44 11.46
C LYS A 187 -11.83 -3.03 11.93
N LYS A 188 -12.00 -2.84 13.24
CA LYS A 188 -12.43 -1.56 13.83
C LYS A 188 -11.46 -0.41 13.55
N PRO A 189 -10.15 -0.48 13.86
CA PRO A 189 -9.21 0.60 13.53
C PRO A 189 -9.08 0.78 12.02
N CYS A 190 -9.17 -0.27 11.21
CA CYS A 190 -9.11 -0.14 9.76
C CYS A 190 -10.32 0.60 9.17
N GLN A 191 -11.52 0.33 9.69
CA GLN A 191 -12.73 1.09 9.37
C GLN A 191 -12.64 2.54 9.84
N ALA A 192 -12.16 2.78 11.07
CA ALA A 192 -11.95 4.14 11.58
C ALA A 192 -10.99 4.95 10.69
N LEU A 193 -9.97 4.30 10.11
CA LEU A 193 -9.04 4.93 9.17
C LEU A 193 -9.72 5.34 7.85
N ILE A 194 -10.67 4.54 7.35
CA ILE A 194 -11.47 4.88 6.16
C ILE A 194 -12.32 6.12 6.44
N GLU A 195 -13.02 6.13 7.57
CA GLU A 195 -13.88 7.24 7.98
C GLU A 195 -13.07 8.52 8.19
N TYR A 196 -11.93 8.42 8.87
CA TYR A 196 -11.00 9.52 9.04
C TYR A 196 -10.53 10.06 7.68
N GLY A 197 -10.02 9.19 6.80
CA GLY A 197 -9.49 9.59 5.49
C GLY A 197 -10.55 10.27 4.61
N THR A 198 -11.77 9.75 4.62
CA THR A 198 -12.91 10.32 3.87
C THR A 198 -13.22 11.73 4.37
N LYS A 199 -13.39 11.91 5.68
CA LYS A 199 -13.69 13.22 6.27
C LYS A 199 -12.53 14.21 6.15
N PHE A 200 -11.29 13.72 6.23
CA PHE A 200 -10.10 14.54 6.02
C PHE A 200 -10.04 15.08 4.58
N GLU A 201 -10.39 14.26 3.58
CA GLU A 201 -10.44 14.69 2.18
C GLU A 201 -11.47 15.80 1.95
N GLU A 202 -12.62 15.75 2.64
CA GLU A 202 -13.62 16.84 2.58
C GLU A 202 -13.05 18.17 3.07
N PHE A 203 -12.32 18.16 4.20
CA PHE A 203 -11.68 19.37 4.72
C PHE A 203 -10.56 19.88 3.80
N VAL A 204 -9.75 18.98 3.24
CA VAL A 204 -8.72 19.34 2.25
C VAL A 204 -9.37 19.97 1.01
N ALA A 205 -10.48 19.41 0.51
CA ALA A 205 -11.19 19.97 -0.63
C ALA A 205 -11.74 21.37 -0.34
N ILE A 206 -12.27 21.61 0.86
CA ILE A 206 -12.72 22.94 1.30
C ILE A 206 -11.55 23.93 1.34
N GLU A 207 -10.43 23.56 1.94
CA GLU A 207 -9.24 24.43 2.03
C GLU A 207 -8.69 24.75 0.63
N GLN A 208 -8.60 23.76 -0.26
CA GLN A 208 -8.12 23.95 -1.62
C GLN A 208 -9.05 24.87 -2.43
N LYS A 209 -10.37 24.74 -2.26
CA LYS A 209 -11.35 25.69 -2.82
C LYS A 209 -11.14 27.10 -2.28
N ALA A 210 -10.90 27.26 -0.97
CA ALA A 210 -10.62 28.56 -0.38
C ALA A 210 -9.34 29.19 -0.96
N LYS A 211 -8.24 28.41 -1.07
CA LYS A 211 -6.99 28.86 -1.70
C LYS A 211 -7.17 29.20 -3.18
N GLN A 212 -7.97 28.44 -3.92
CA GLN A 212 -8.30 28.77 -5.32
C GLN A 212 -9.09 30.07 -5.41
N ALA A 213 -10.06 30.29 -4.53
CA ALA A 213 -10.83 31.53 -4.47
C ALA A 213 -9.95 32.75 -4.12
N GLU A 214 -9.02 32.60 -3.17
CA GLU A 214 -8.06 33.66 -2.85
C GLU A 214 -7.13 33.98 -4.02
N ARG A 215 -6.62 32.96 -4.71
CA ARG A 215 -5.82 33.14 -5.95
C ARG A 215 -6.64 33.83 -7.03
N ALA A 216 -7.90 33.45 -7.22
CA ALA A 216 -8.78 34.04 -8.21
C ALA A 216 -8.97 35.56 -7.98
N LYS A 217 -9.18 36.00 -6.72
CA LYS A 217 -9.39 37.42 -6.39
C LYS A 217 -8.31 38.35 -6.95
N LYS A 218 -7.04 37.93 -6.91
CA LYS A 218 -5.91 38.70 -7.47
C LYS A 218 -6.08 38.95 -8.97
N TYR A 219 -6.48 37.94 -9.73
CA TYR A 219 -6.66 38.02 -11.18
C TYR A 219 -7.98 38.70 -11.57
N GLU A 220 -9.05 38.44 -10.82
CA GLU A 220 -10.36 39.07 -11.00
C GLU A 220 -10.30 40.59 -10.81
N ALA A 221 -9.54 41.07 -9.82
CA ALA A 221 -9.31 42.50 -9.60
C ALA A 221 -8.65 43.20 -10.81
N ALA A 222 -7.91 42.46 -11.62
CA ALA A 222 -7.32 42.94 -12.88
C ALA A 222 -8.24 42.74 -14.11
N GLY A 223 -9.48 42.29 -13.92
CA GLY A 223 -10.46 42.09 -14.99
C GLY A 223 -10.37 40.75 -15.73
N ILE A 224 -9.53 39.82 -15.24
CA ILE A 224 -9.41 38.47 -15.82
C ILE A 224 -10.60 37.62 -15.38
N LYS A 225 -11.28 36.98 -16.33
CA LYS A 225 -12.50 36.17 -16.09
C LYS A 225 -12.48 34.89 -16.94
N GLY A 226 -13.51 34.05 -16.76
CA GLY A 226 -13.79 32.91 -17.64
C GLY A 226 -12.63 31.93 -17.79
N ALA A 227 -12.41 31.43 -19.01
CA ALA A 227 -11.36 30.44 -19.29
C ALA A 227 -9.96 30.97 -18.99
N LYS A 228 -9.72 32.28 -19.20
CA LYS A 228 -8.43 32.90 -18.86
C LYS A 228 -8.19 32.90 -17.35
N LEU A 229 -9.20 33.20 -16.54
CA LEU A 229 -9.08 33.14 -15.07
C LEU A 229 -8.78 31.72 -14.60
N ALA A 230 -9.49 30.72 -15.14
CA ALA A 230 -9.25 29.32 -14.80
C ALA A 230 -7.78 28.91 -15.03
N LEU A 231 -7.20 29.31 -16.16
CA LEU A 231 -5.78 29.05 -16.46
C LEU A 231 -4.83 29.79 -15.49
N MET A 232 -5.12 31.06 -15.15
CA MET A 232 -4.27 31.82 -14.23
C MET A 232 -4.27 31.22 -12.83
N VAL A 233 -5.41 30.71 -12.36
CA VAL A 233 -5.53 30.04 -11.06
C VAL A 233 -4.87 28.67 -11.07
N GLU A 234 -5.06 27.88 -12.15
CA GLU A 234 -4.44 26.55 -12.31
C GLU A 234 -2.92 26.64 -12.27
N TYR A 235 -2.34 27.64 -12.94
CA TYR A 235 -0.90 27.86 -13.04
C TYR A 235 -0.40 29.02 -12.16
N ASP A 236 -1.09 29.31 -11.08
CA ASP A 236 -0.65 30.33 -10.14
C ASP A 236 0.74 29.96 -9.58
N ASN A 237 1.66 30.93 -9.55
CA ASN A 237 3.10 30.77 -9.25
C ASN A 237 3.95 30.13 -10.36
N VAL A 238 3.38 29.84 -11.52
CA VAL A 238 4.16 29.60 -12.75
C VAL A 238 4.26 30.91 -13.52
N TYR A 239 5.47 31.25 -13.95
CA TYR A 239 5.68 32.45 -14.73
C TYR A 239 5.12 32.28 -16.14
N TRP A 240 4.26 33.21 -16.52
CA TRP A 240 3.78 33.33 -17.88
C TRP A 240 4.79 34.09 -18.72
N ARG A 241 4.83 33.78 -20.01
CA ARG A 241 5.64 34.52 -20.97
C ARG A 241 4.76 35.18 -22.03
N GLY A 242 5.14 36.39 -22.44
CA GLY A 242 4.53 37.12 -23.55
C GLY A 242 5.11 36.73 -24.90
N THR A 243 4.67 37.44 -25.94
CA THR A 243 5.32 37.42 -27.26
C THR A 243 6.80 37.81 -27.11
N GLY A 244 7.70 37.04 -27.72
CA GLY A 244 9.14 37.20 -27.52
C GLY A 244 9.71 36.45 -26.31
N CYS A 245 8.90 35.62 -25.65
CA CYS A 245 9.25 34.84 -24.45
C CYS A 245 9.61 35.69 -23.21
N GLU A 246 9.31 36.99 -23.18
CA GLU A 246 9.56 37.82 -22.01
C GLU A 246 8.67 37.37 -20.84
N LYS A 247 9.26 37.30 -19.65
CA LYS A 247 8.56 36.91 -18.44
C LYS A 247 7.55 38.00 -18.06
N ILE A 248 6.30 37.62 -17.81
CA ILE A 248 5.23 38.52 -17.39
C ILE A 248 4.86 38.17 -15.94
N ASP A 249 5.23 39.06 -15.02
CA ASP A 249 4.88 38.97 -13.60
C ASP A 249 3.74 39.95 -13.21
N ASP A 250 3.49 40.98 -14.03
CA ASP A 250 2.43 41.97 -13.80
C ASP A 250 1.06 41.43 -14.25
N VAL A 251 0.13 41.34 -13.29
CA VAL A 251 -1.24 40.88 -13.51
C VAL A 251 -2.01 41.77 -14.49
N ALA A 252 -1.74 43.07 -14.52
CA ALA A 252 -2.39 43.98 -15.47
C ALA A 252 -1.93 43.72 -16.92
N VAL A 253 -0.65 43.34 -17.10
CA VAL A 253 -0.13 42.90 -18.41
C VAL A 253 -0.73 41.55 -18.79
N LEU A 254 -0.80 40.60 -17.84
CA LEU A 254 -1.48 39.31 -18.06
C LEU A 254 -2.94 39.51 -18.50
N ALA A 255 -3.66 40.48 -17.92
CA ALA A 255 -5.05 40.75 -18.27
C ALA A 255 -5.22 41.19 -19.73
N ARG A 256 -4.34 42.06 -20.23
CA ARG A 256 -4.39 42.59 -21.61
C ARG A 256 -3.80 41.65 -22.66
N ALA A 257 -2.98 40.68 -22.26
CA ALA A 257 -2.30 39.78 -23.20
C ALA A 257 -3.28 38.95 -24.03
N SER A 258 -3.19 39.04 -25.36
CA SER A 258 -3.92 38.20 -26.31
C SER A 258 -3.21 36.87 -26.59
N VAL A 259 -1.92 36.76 -26.27
CA VAL A 259 -1.13 35.54 -26.39
C VAL A 259 -0.30 35.37 -25.13
N LEU A 260 -0.33 34.18 -24.55
CA LEU A 260 0.52 33.81 -23.44
C LEU A 260 1.17 32.45 -23.70
N PHE A 261 2.37 32.28 -23.18
CA PHE A 261 3.15 31.06 -23.30
C PHE A 261 3.46 30.52 -21.92
N GLN A 262 3.35 29.20 -21.79
CA GLN A 262 3.82 28.45 -20.64
C GLN A 262 5.06 27.65 -21.04
N TRP A 263 6.10 27.72 -20.22
CA TRP A 263 7.35 27.01 -20.41
C TRP A 263 7.36 25.74 -19.55
N LEU A 264 7.47 24.58 -20.18
CA LEU A 264 7.48 23.28 -19.51
C LEU A 264 8.81 22.57 -19.78
N GLU A 265 9.53 22.23 -18.72
CA GLU A 265 10.78 21.48 -18.81
C GLU A 265 10.50 19.99 -18.63
N ASN A 266 10.98 19.18 -19.56
CA ASN A 266 10.79 17.73 -19.53
C ASN A 266 12.03 17.04 -18.95
N ALA A 267 11.85 15.92 -18.27
CA ALA A 267 12.95 15.17 -17.63
C ALA A 267 14.05 14.69 -18.62
N ASN A 268 13.72 14.59 -19.91
CA ASN A 268 14.66 14.23 -20.97
C ASN A 268 15.48 15.44 -21.50
N GLY A 269 15.40 16.60 -20.85
CA GLY A 269 16.12 17.82 -21.24
C GLY A 269 15.48 18.59 -22.40
N THR A 270 14.31 18.19 -22.90
CA THR A 270 13.58 18.96 -23.91
C THR A 270 12.65 20.00 -23.28
N HIS A 271 12.30 21.04 -24.03
CA HIS A 271 11.43 22.12 -23.57
C HIS A 271 10.15 22.16 -24.39
N THR A 272 9.00 22.15 -23.73
CA THR A 272 7.69 22.31 -24.39
C THR A 272 7.17 23.71 -24.13
N ILE A 273 6.94 24.47 -25.21
CA ILE A 273 6.26 25.76 -25.18
C ILE A 273 4.79 25.53 -25.50
N ARG A 274 3.93 25.86 -24.53
CA ARG A 274 2.49 25.83 -24.69
C ARG A 274 1.96 27.24 -24.92
N LYS A 275 1.45 27.50 -26.11
CA LYS A 275 0.87 28.78 -26.55
C LYS A 275 -0.63 28.78 -26.32
N TYR A 276 -1.14 29.82 -25.67
CA TYR A 276 -2.56 30.12 -25.55
C TYR A 276 -2.87 31.42 -26.27
N VAL A 277 -3.89 31.40 -27.13
CA VAL A 277 -4.41 32.58 -27.82
C VAL A 277 -5.77 32.93 -27.22
N PHE A 278 -5.97 34.19 -26.87
CA PHE A 278 -7.16 34.71 -26.21
C PHE A 278 -7.85 35.78 -27.05
N ALA A 279 -9.18 35.78 -27.04
CA ALA A 279 -9.99 36.94 -27.41
C ALA A 279 -10.70 37.42 -26.15
N GLY A 280 -10.16 38.48 -25.54
CA GLY A 280 -10.54 38.89 -24.19
C GLY A 280 -10.23 37.79 -23.18
N ASN A 281 -11.28 37.26 -22.53
CA ASN A 281 -11.19 36.24 -21.49
C ASN A 281 -11.44 34.80 -21.99
N ALA A 282 -11.74 34.64 -23.28
CA ALA A 282 -11.98 33.33 -23.90
C ALA A 282 -10.71 32.79 -24.55
N VAL A 283 -10.41 31.51 -24.33
CA VAL A 283 -9.35 30.79 -25.05
C VAL A 283 -9.85 30.48 -26.47
N LYS A 284 -9.12 30.95 -27.48
CA LYS A 284 -9.40 30.71 -28.91
C LYS A 284 -8.49 29.68 -29.54
N GLY A 285 -7.32 29.47 -28.96
CA GLY A 285 -6.38 28.47 -29.42
C GLY A 285 -5.45 28.01 -28.32
N LYS A 286 -5.08 26.74 -28.38
CA LYS A 286 -4.04 26.12 -27.56
C LYS A 286 -3.18 25.28 -28.49
N SER A 287 -1.86 25.45 -28.43
CA SER A 287 -0.92 24.64 -29.20
C SER A 287 0.36 24.41 -28.41
N ASP A 288 0.89 23.20 -28.48
CA ASP A 288 2.14 22.82 -27.80
C ASP A 288 3.23 22.58 -28.87
N ARG A 289 4.46 23.02 -28.61
CA ARG A 289 5.61 22.72 -29.45
C ARG A 289 6.81 22.37 -28.58
N THR A 290 7.43 21.23 -28.85
CA THR A 290 8.60 20.74 -28.12
C THR A 290 9.89 21.00 -28.89
N PHE A 291 10.92 21.40 -28.18
CA PHE A 291 12.22 21.79 -28.70
C PHE A 291 13.33 21.02 -27.99
N LYS A 292 14.37 20.67 -28.74
CA LYS A 292 15.54 19.93 -28.21
C LYS A 292 16.45 20.79 -27.34
N THR A 293 16.42 22.11 -27.50
CA THR A 293 17.29 23.05 -26.79
C THR A 293 16.50 24.24 -26.29
N GLU A 294 16.94 24.82 -25.19
CA GLU A 294 16.38 26.04 -24.61
C GLU A 294 16.37 27.20 -25.62
N ALA A 295 17.47 27.42 -26.34
CA ALA A 295 17.58 28.47 -27.36
C ALA A 295 16.52 28.32 -28.47
N ALA A 296 16.24 27.09 -28.92
CA ALA A 296 15.20 26.84 -29.90
C ALA A 296 13.79 27.05 -29.32
N ALA A 297 13.59 26.75 -28.02
CA ALA A 297 12.34 27.03 -27.32
C ALA A 297 12.08 28.53 -27.19
N TYR A 298 13.12 29.35 -26.97
CA TYR A 298 13.00 30.82 -27.00
C TYR A 298 12.56 31.34 -28.38
N ALA A 299 13.04 30.75 -29.47
CA ALA A 299 12.53 31.09 -30.80
C ALA A 299 11.05 30.68 -31.01
N GLY A 300 10.56 29.76 -30.17
CA GLY A 300 9.20 29.23 -30.20
C GLY A 300 8.10 30.14 -29.64
N CYS A 301 8.41 31.17 -28.84
CA CYS A 301 7.40 32.13 -28.36
C CYS A 301 7.22 33.35 -29.29
N ARG A 302 7.45 33.19 -30.58
CA ARG A 302 7.13 34.20 -31.60
C ARG A 302 5.70 34.04 -32.14
#